data_AF-A0A0R3LMC3-F1
#
_entry.id   AF-A0A0R3LMC3-F1
#
_cell.length_a   1.000
_cell.length_b   1.000
_cell.length_c   1.000
_cell.angle_alpha   90.00
_cell.angle_beta   90.00
_cell.angle_gamma   90.00
#
_symmetry.space_group_name_H-M   'P 1'
#
loop_
_entity.id
_entity.type
_entity.pdbx_description
1 polymer ?
#
loop_
_entity_poly.entity_id
_entity_poly.type
_entity_poly.pdbx_seq_one_letter_code
_entity_poly.pdbx_strand_id
1 'polypeptide(L)'
;MMLTLECGSRLSEETLRRTLNEHGLLDLGKVGCASEPFRASFDEIRQARDGVWRRDWQETRFDMKAAAEYALGYAAVALLLVNLLGLAFVAVRAVFGWIATGYRPAP
;
A
#
# COMPACT_ATOMS: atom_id res chain seq x y z
N MET A 1 9.35 11.11 -12.65
CA MET A 1 8.02 11.68 -12.91
C MET A 1 7.73 12.90 -12.03
N MET A 2 7.85 12.82 -10.70
CA MET A 2 7.57 13.98 -9.85
C MET A 2 8.51 15.17 -10.10
N LEU A 3 9.82 14.90 -10.24
CA LEU A 3 10.84 15.90 -10.57
C LEU A 3 10.63 16.58 -11.93
N THR A 4 10.06 15.87 -12.91
CA THR A 4 9.85 16.43 -14.27
C THR A 4 8.66 17.38 -14.29
N LEU A 5 7.59 17.03 -13.57
CA LEU A 5 6.42 17.91 -13.35
C LEU A 5 6.76 19.14 -12.50
N GLU A 6 7.58 18.98 -11.45
CA GLU A 6 8.08 20.10 -10.63
C GLU A 6 9.01 21.04 -11.41
N CYS A 7 9.77 20.53 -12.37
CA CYS A 7 10.53 21.36 -13.30
C CYS A 7 9.58 22.15 -14.21
N GLY A 8 8.57 21.48 -14.78
CA GLY A 8 7.54 22.10 -15.61
C GLY A 8 6.75 23.20 -14.88
N SER A 9 6.48 23.04 -13.58
CA SER A 9 5.72 24.01 -12.79
C SER A 9 6.47 25.30 -12.47
N ARG A 10 7.79 25.33 -12.69
CA ARG A 10 8.64 26.53 -12.54
C ARG A 10 8.74 27.36 -13.82
N LEU A 11 8.28 26.84 -14.95
CA LEU A 11 8.30 27.54 -16.23
C LEU A 11 7.09 28.47 -16.37
N SER A 12 7.26 29.55 -17.14
CA SER A 12 6.16 30.47 -17.42
C SER A 12 5.10 29.81 -18.30
N GLU A 13 3.85 30.21 -18.13
CA GLU A 13 2.73 29.66 -18.90
C GLU A 13 2.91 29.92 -20.41
N GLU A 14 3.51 31.04 -20.81
CA GLU A 14 3.85 31.32 -22.20
C GLU A 14 4.84 30.32 -22.79
N THR A 15 5.83 29.88 -21.99
CA THR A 15 6.82 28.87 -22.42
C THR A 15 6.16 27.51 -22.58
N LEU A 16 5.29 27.15 -21.63
CA LEU A 16 4.52 25.91 -21.68
C LEU A 16 3.54 25.90 -22.87
N ARG A 17 2.87 27.02 -23.14
CA ARG A 17 1.94 27.13 -24.28
C ARG A 17 2.60 26.90 -25.64
N ARG A 18 3.92 27.12 -25.77
CA ARG A 18 4.68 26.86 -27.00
C ARG A 18 5.00 25.38 -27.21
N THR A 19 4.92 24.56 -26.16
CA THR A 19 5.18 23.11 -26.22
C THR A 19 3.93 22.25 -26.16
N LEU A 20 2.76 22.88 -26.29
CA LEU A 20 1.47 22.22 -26.50
C LEU A 20 1.46 21.43 -27.81
N ASN A 21 0.98 20.19 -27.73
CA ASN A 21 0.69 19.38 -28.90
C ASN A 21 -0.75 19.59 -29.39
N GLU A 22 -1.10 18.97 -30.52
CA GLU A 22 -2.44 19.01 -31.12
C GLU A 22 -3.56 18.46 -30.21
N HIS A 23 -3.19 17.74 -29.15
CA HIS A 23 -4.11 17.10 -28.21
C HIS A 23 -4.23 17.86 -26.89
N GLY A 24 -3.66 19.06 -26.77
CA GLY A 24 -3.74 19.86 -25.54
C GLY A 24 -2.75 19.45 -24.43
N LEU A 25 -1.77 18.59 -24.73
CA LEU A 25 -0.76 18.12 -23.78
C LEU A 25 0.58 18.84 -23.99
N LEU A 26 1.24 19.14 -22.88
CA LEU A 26 2.55 19.79 -22.82
C LEU A 26 3.65 18.75 -22.92
N ASP A 27 4.60 18.95 -23.83
CA ASP A 27 5.79 18.11 -23.91
C ASP A 27 6.93 18.72 -23.07
N LEU A 28 7.16 18.14 -21.89
CA LEU A 28 8.20 18.57 -20.96
C LEU A 28 9.61 18.14 -21.40
N GLY A 29 9.73 17.21 -22.36
CA GLY A 29 11.01 16.89 -22.98
C GLY A 29 11.55 18.06 -23.81
N LYS A 30 10.67 18.81 -24.48
CA LYS A 30 11.05 19.97 -25.32
C LYS A 30 11.58 21.16 -24.54
N VAL A 31 11.21 21.28 -23.27
CA VAL A 31 11.71 22.33 -22.36
C VAL A 31 12.91 21.88 -21.53
N GLY A 32 13.45 20.68 -21.78
CA GLY A 32 14.62 20.14 -21.08
C GLY A 32 14.34 19.63 -19.66
N CYS A 33 13.07 19.49 -19.28
CA CYS A 33 12.69 18.94 -17.97
C CYS A 33 12.69 17.40 -17.94
N ALA A 34 12.82 16.73 -19.09
CA ALA A 34 12.93 15.28 -19.19
C ALA A 34 13.91 14.89 -20.32
N SER A 35 14.63 13.78 -20.14
CA SER A 35 15.52 13.20 -21.16
C SER A 35 14.77 12.46 -22.27
N GLU A 36 13.51 12.13 -22.03
CA GLU A 36 12.59 11.44 -22.94
C GLU A 36 11.31 12.27 -23.11
N PRO A 37 10.55 12.08 -24.21
CA PRO A 37 9.30 12.79 -24.43
C PRO A 37 8.30 12.49 -23.31
N PHE A 38 8.13 13.47 -22.42
CA PHE A 38 7.27 13.37 -21.25
C PHE A 38 6.09 14.32 -21.42
N ARG A 39 4.90 13.76 -21.66
CA ARG A 39 3.67 14.52 -21.90
C ARG A 39 2.91 14.68 -20.59
N ALA A 40 2.52 15.91 -20.28
CA ALA A 40 1.74 16.24 -19.10
C ALA A 40 0.62 17.24 -19.45
N SER A 41 -0.49 17.20 -18.71
CA SER A 41 -1.52 18.23 -18.81
C SER A 41 -1.17 19.47 -17.97
N PHE A 42 -1.80 20.61 -18.26
CA PHE A 42 -1.69 21.80 -17.41
C PHE A 42 -2.15 21.53 -15.98
N ASP A 43 -3.19 20.70 -15.82
CA ASP A 43 -3.70 20.34 -14.51
C ASP A 43 -2.69 19.50 -13.71
N GLU A 44 -2.00 18.56 -14.35
CA GLU A 44 -0.93 17.79 -13.69
C GLU A 44 0.23 18.69 -13.23
N ILE A 45 0.64 19.65 -14.06
CA ILE A 45 1.67 20.63 -13.68
C ILE A 45 1.19 21.52 -12.54
N ARG A 46 -0.08 21.94 -12.57
CA ARG A 46 -0.68 22.75 -11.50
C ARG A 46 -0.76 21.98 -10.20
N GLN A 47 -1.20 20.72 -10.22
CA GLN A 47 -1.23 19.86 -9.04
C GLN A 47 0.17 19.60 -8.47
N ALA A 48 1.19 19.46 -9.32
CA ALA A 48 2.57 19.37 -8.88
C ALA A 48 3.06 20.69 -8.24
N ARG A 49 2.67 21.84 -8.79
CA ARG A 49 2.96 23.17 -8.20
C ARG A 49 2.31 23.34 -6.82
N ASP A 50 1.05 22.93 -6.73
CA ASP A 50 0.23 23.07 -5.53
C ASP A 50 0.57 21.97 -4.49
N GLY A 51 1.54 21.09 -4.81
CA GLY A 51 2.11 20.10 -3.89
C GLY A 51 1.17 18.94 -3.57
N VAL A 52 0.09 18.77 -4.32
CA VAL A 52 -0.94 17.73 -4.08
C VAL A 52 -0.33 16.34 -4.07
N TRP A 53 0.49 16.04 -5.08
CA TRP A 53 1.21 14.77 -5.21
C TRP A 53 2.17 14.49 -4.04
N ARG A 54 2.70 15.56 -3.41
CA ARG A 54 3.62 15.45 -2.27
C ARG A 54 2.86 15.16 -0.98
N ARG A 55 1.64 15.67 -0.88
CA ARG A 55 0.71 15.40 0.22
C ARG A 55 0.18 13.97 0.14
N ASP A 56 -0.24 13.51 -1.03
CA ASP A 56 -0.74 12.14 -1.22
C ASP A 56 0.32 11.08 -0.89
N TRP A 57 1.58 11.32 -1.29
CA TRP A 57 2.71 10.44 -0.95
C TRP A 57 3.02 10.42 0.56
N GLN A 58 2.83 11.55 1.24
CA GLN A 58 2.99 11.61 2.69
C GLN A 58 1.82 10.92 3.41
N GLU A 59 0.58 11.11 2.97
CA GLU A 59 -0.60 10.42 3.52
C GLU A 59 -0.46 8.89 3.39
N THR A 60 -0.01 8.37 2.25
CA THR A 60 0.21 6.93 2.07
C THR A 60 1.35 6.37 2.92
N ARG A 61 2.39 7.16 3.25
CA ARG A 61 3.49 6.70 4.12
C ARG A 61 3.08 6.64 5.60
N PHE A 62 2.10 7.44 6.01
CA PHE A 62 1.63 7.51 7.40
C PHE A 62 0.35 6.70 7.67
N ASP A 63 -0.21 6.00 6.67
CA ASP A 63 -1.30 5.04 6.89
C ASP A 63 -0.80 3.71 7.51
N MET A 64 -0.01 3.84 8.57
CA MET A 64 0.38 2.75 9.46
C MET A 64 -0.81 2.26 10.29
N LYS A 65 -1.89 3.04 10.36
CA LYS A 65 -3.07 2.73 11.16
C LYS A 65 -3.85 1.56 10.54
N ALA A 66 -4.13 1.60 9.24
CA ALA A 66 -4.78 0.49 8.55
C ALA A 66 -3.91 -0.78 8.63
N ALA A 67 -2.61 -0.67 8.36
CA ALA A 67 -1.68 -1.81 8.44
C ALA A 67 -1.60 -2.41 9.86
N ALA A 68 -1.59 -1.57 10.89
CA ALA A 68 -1.58 -2.01 12.30
C ALA A 68 -2.89 -2.69 12.71
N GLU A 69 -4.04 -2.20 12.24
CA GLU A 69 -5.35 -2.81 12.51
C GLU A 69 -5.45 -4.22 11.94
N TYR A 70 -5.02 -4.43 10.69
CA TYR A 70 -4.97 -5.76 10.09
C TYR A 70 -3.98 -6.67 10.83
N ALA A 71 -2.78 -6.18 11.16
CA ALA A 71 -1.76 -6.98 11.85
C ALA A 71 -2.24 -7.45 13.24
N LEU A 72 -2.89 -6.57 14.01
CA LEU A 72 -3.49 -6.91 15.31
C LEU A 72 -4.62 -7.94 15.16
N GLY A 73 -5.48 -7.77 14.14
CA GLY A 73 -6.55 -8.73 13.84
C GLY A 73 -6.00 -10.13 13.57
N TYR A 74 -4.99 -10.25 12.70
CA TYR A 74 -4.35 -11.53 12.40
C TYR A 74 -3.65 -12.14 13.62
N ALA A 75 -2.96 -11.33 14.44
CA ALA A 75 -2.31 -11.79 15.64
C ALA A 75 -3.31 -12.37 16.66
N ALA A 76 -4.46 -11.70 16.84
CA ALA A 76 -5.52 -12.18 17.75
C ALA A 76 -6.13 -13.50 17.27
N VAL A 77 -6.43 -13.62 15.98
CA VAL A 77 -6.96 -14.86 15.39
C VAL A 77 -5.96 -16.01 15.51
N ALA A 78 -4.69 -15.76 15.19
CA ALA A 78 -3.63 -16.77 15.32
C ALA A 78 -3.50 -17.25 16.77
N LEU A 79 -3.52 -16.33 17.74
CA LEU A 79 -3.45 -16.67 19.16
C LEU A 79 -4.64 -17.54 19.59
N LEU A 80 -5.87 -17.21 19.17
CA LEU A 80 -7.05 -18.03 19.44
C LEU A 80 -6.94 -19.42 18.83
N LEU A 81 -6.54 -19.53 17.57
CA LEU A 81 -6.42 -20.81 16.87
C LEU A 81 -5.37 -21.72 17.53
N VAL A 82 -4.21 -21.19 17.89
CA VAL A 82 -3.15 -21.96 18.56
C VAL A 82 -3.62 -22.50 19.90
N ASN A 83 -4.34 -21.68 20.70
CA ASN A 83 -4.88 -22.12 21.98
C ASN A 83 -5.98 -23.18 21.83
N LEU A 84 -6.89 -23.01 20.86
CA LEU A 84 -7.95 -23.99 20.59
C LEU A 84 -7.38 -25.33 20.11
N LEU A 85 -6.36 -25.31 19.24
CA LEU A 85 -5.66 -26.52 18.80
C LEU A 85 -4.96 -27.23 19.97
N GLY A 86 -4.30 -26.47 20.86
CA GLY A 86 -3.69 -27.02 22.07
C GLY A 86 -4.71 -27.67 23.00
N LEU A 87 -5.83 -27.00 23.25
CA LEU A 87 -6.95 -27.55 24.04
C LEU A 87 -7.54 -28.81 23.41
N ALA A 88 -7.76 -28.81 22.10
CA ALA A 88 -8.27 -29.97 21.39
C ALA A 88 -7.31 -31.17 21.51
N PHE A 89 -6.00 -30.94 21.39
CA PHE A 89 -5.01 -31.99 21.56
C PHE A 89 -5.02 -32.59 22.98
N VAL A 90 -5.09 -31.75 24.02
CA VAL A 90 -5.17 -32.21 25.41
C VAL A 90 -6.48 -32.98 25.65
N ALA A 91 -7.61 -32.47 25.16
CA ALA A 91 -8.91 -33.13 25.29
C ALA A 91 -8.92 -34.51 24.61
N VAL A 92 -8.43 -34.60 23.37
CA VAL A 92 -8.32 -35.85 22.62
C VAL A 92 -7.43 -36.84 23.36
N ARG A 93 -6.26 -36.40 23.84
CA ARG A 93 -5.36 -37.25 24.63
C ARG A 93 -6.01 -37.75 25.93
N ALA A 94 -6.76 -36.90 26.61
CA ALA A 94 -7.48 -37.28 27.83
C ALA A 94 -8.58 -38.31 27.54
N VAL A 95 -9.34 -38.12 26.46
CA VAL A 95 -10.38 -39.07 26.00
C VAL A 95 -9.76 -40.43 25.64
N PHE A 96 -8.68 -40.44 24.85
CA PHE A 96 -7.97 -41.68 24.54
C PHE A 96 -7.41 -42.37 25.78
N GLY A 97 -6.85 -41.60 26.72
CA GLY A 97 -6.38 -42.14 28.01
C GLY A 97 -7.51 -42.78 28.80
N TRP A 98 -8.67 -42.12 28.87
CA TRP A 98 -9.85 -42.64 29.57
C TRP A 98 -10.37 -43.94 28.94
N ILE A 99 -10.49 -43.98 27.61
CA ILE A 99 -10.85 -45.19 26.85
C ILE A 99 -9.85 -46.32 27.12
N ALA A 100 -8.55 -46.04 27.03
CA ALA A 100 -7.50 -47.04 27.27
C ALA A 100 -7.54 -47.59 28.72
N THR A 101 -7.86 -46.74 29.71
CA THR A 101 -8.04 -47.20 31.09
C THR A 101 -9.33 -48.01 31.29
N GLY A 102 -10.42 -47.66 30.60
CA GLY A 102 -11.69 -48.38 30.67
C GLY A 102 -11.65 -49.75 29.98
N TYR A 103 -10.74 -49.95 29.03
CA TYR A 103 -10.55 -51.21 28.29
C TYR A 103 -9.55 -52.18 28.93
N ARG A 104 -8.98 -51.91 30.11
CA ARG A 104 -8.18 -52.92 30.82
C ARG A 104 -9.11 -54.06 31.24
N PRO A 105 -8.98 -55.29 30.68
CA PRO A 105 -9.71 -56.43 31.21
C PRO A 105 -9.27 -56.62 32.66
N ALA A 106 -10.25 -56.70 33.57
CA ALA A 106 -9.99 -57.09 34.95
C ALA A 106 -9.23 -58.43 34.98
N PRO A 107 -8.28 -58.61 35.92
CA PRO A 107 -7.53 -59.86 36.06
C PRO A 107 -8.43 -61.06 36.35
#